data_AF-A0A843GWY8-F1
#
_entry.id   AF-A0A843GWY8-F1
#
_cell.length_a   1.000
_cell.length_b   1.000
_cell.length_c   1.000
_cell.angle_alpha   90.00
_cell.angle_beta   90.00
_cell.angle_gamma   90.00
#
_symmetry.space_group_name_H-M   'P 1'
#
loop_
_entity.id
_entity.type
_entity.pdbx_description
1 polymer ?
#
loop_
_entity_poly.entity_id
_entity_poly.type
_entity_poly.pdbx_seq_one_letter_code
_entity_poly.pdbx_strand_id
1 'polypeptide(L)' 'MFNEKKCEKAIKLLLESFGEDVNRAGLIETPRRVMGYWKELLEGTQYTNL' A
#
# COMPACT_ATOMS: atom_id res chain seq x y z
N MET A 1 -12.63 3.30 -6.92
CA MET A 1 -11.69 2.19 -7.18
C MET A 1 -10.26 2.67 -6.91
N PHE A 2 -9.52 2.00 -6.02
CA PHE A 2 -8.15 2.38 -5.68
C PHE A 2 -7.20 2.15 -6.87
N ASN A 3 -6.32 3.11 -7.14
CA ASN A 3 -5.22 2.89 -8.07
C ASN A 3 -4.09 2.18 -7.32
N GLU A 4 -4.17 0.86 -7.23
CA GLU A 4 -3.25 0.01 -6.46
C GLU A 4 -1.79 0.30 -6.79
N LYS A 5 -1.45 0.41 -8.09
CA LYS A 5 -0.08 0.73 -8.54
C LYS A 5 0.40 2.11 -8.07
N LYS A 6 -0.49 3.11 -8.02
CA LYS A 6 -0.14 4.45 -7.51
C LYS A 6 0.12 4.40 -6.00
N CYS A 7 -0.69 3.65 -5.26
CA CYS A 7 -0.52 3.46 -3.83
C CYS A 7 0.77 2.68 -3.51
N GLU A 8 1.06 1.60 -4.20
CA GLU A 8 2.32 0.84 -4.03
C GLU A 8 3.55 1.73 -4.26
N LYS A 9 3.54 2.58 -5.30
CA LYS A 9 4.59 3.57 -5.54
C LYS A 9 4.74 4.56 -4.38
N ALA A 10 3.62 5.04 -3.83
CA ALA A 10 3.64 5.94 -2.68
C ALA A 10 4.18 5.25 -1.42
N ILE A 11 3.82 3.99 -1.18
CA ILE A 11 4.34 3.19 -0.06
C ILE A 11 5.84 2.97 -0.20
N LYS A 12 6.32 2.68 -1.42
CA LYS A 12 7.76 2.58 -1.71
C LYS A 12 8.49 3.89 -1.39
N LEU A 13 7.94 5.03 -1.84
CA LEU A 13 8.50 6.36 -1.54
C LEU A 13 8.53 6.66 -0.04
N LEU A 14 7.53 6.24 0.73
CA LEU A 14 7.53 6.41 2.19
C LEU A 14 8.66 5.60 2.84
N LEU A 15 8.82 4.33 2.45
CA LEU A 15 9.91 3.48 2.95
C LEU A 15 11.28 4.09 2.63
N GLU A 16 11.50 4.54 1.39
CA GLU A 16 12.72 5.24 0.98
C GLU A 16 12.94 6.52 1.81
N SER A 17 11.88 7.29 2.07
CA SER A 17 11.93 8.52 2.87
C SER A 17 12.27 8.26 4.35
N PHE A 18 11.97 7.06 4.85
CA PHE A 18 12.36 6.62 6.20
C PHE A 18 13.79 6.05 6.26
N GLY A 19 14.49 5.99 5.13
CA GLY A 19 15.85 5.44 5.04
C GLY A 19 15.90 3.91 4.93
N GLU A 20 14.78 3.26 4.61
CA GLU A 20 14.75 1.80 4.40
C GLU A 20 15.29 1.42 3.01
N ASP A 21 16.01 0.29 2.94
CA ASP A 21 16.36 -0.34 1.66
C ASP A 21 15.17 -1.15 1.12
N VAL A 22 14.42 -0.56 0.22
CA VAL A 22 13.25 -1.18 -0.44
C VAL A 22 13.57 -2.39 -1.31
N ASN A 23 14.84 -2.64 -1.64
CA ASN A 23 15.26 -3.81 -2.42
C ASN A 23 15.68 -4.99 -1.54
N ARG A 24 15.69 -4.85 -0.20
CA ARG A 24 15.96 -5.97 0.70
C ARG A 24 14.82 -6.99 0.64
N ALA A 25 15.15 -8.28 0.76
CA ALA A 25 14.20 -9.38 0.61
C ALA A 25 12.91 -9.22 1.43
N GLY A 26 13.01 -8.67 2.65
CA GLY A 26 11.85 -8.45 3.53
C GLY A 26 10.93 -7.28 3.13
N LEU A 27 11.35 -6.40 2.22
CA LEU A 27 10.59 -5.21 1.81
C LEU A 27 10.14 -5.19 0.36
N ILE A 28 10.68 -6.03 -0.52
CA ILE A 28 10.29 -6.11 -1.94
C ILE A 28 8.76 -6.24 -2.07
N GLU A 29 8.15 -7.11 -1.26
CA GLU A 29 6.71 -7.38 -1.28
C GLU A 29 5.89 -6.46 -0.35
N THR A 30 6.53 -5.58 0.42
CA THR A 30 5.84 -4.74 1.41
C THR A 30 4.86 -3.75 0.79
N PRO A 31 5.17 -3.02 -0.30
CA PRO A 31 4.20 -2.14 -0.95
C PRO A 31 2.89 -2.84 -1.33
N ARG A 32 2.99 -4.04 -1.90
CA ARG A 32 1.84 -4.86 -2.29
C ARG A 32 1.02 -5.31 -1.07
N ARG A 33 1.70 -5.80 -0.02
CA ARG A 33 1.02 -6.24 1.23
C ARG A 33 0.29 -5.09 1.93
N VAL A 34 0.91 -3.93 2.04
CA VAL A 34 0.31 -2.74 2.66
C VAL A 34 -0.89 -2.25 1.84
N MET A 35 -0.80 -2.25 0.50
CA MET A 35 -1.94 -1.91 -0.35
C MET A 35 -3.10 -2.91 -0.19
N GLY A 36 -2.81 -4.22 -0.09
CA GLY A 36 -3.82 -5.23 0.20
C GLY A 36 -4.54 -4.97 1.53
N TYR A 37 -3.77 -4.68 2.60
CA TYR A 37 -4.34 -4.32 3.90
C TYR A 37 -5.26 -3.09 3.84
N TRP A 38 -4.85 -2.01 3.15
CA TRP A 38 -5.69 -0.83 3.00
C TRP A 38 -6.94 -1.08 2.17
N LYS A 39 -6.88 -1.96 1.18
CA LYS A 39 -8.04 -2.37 0.39
C LYS A 39 -9.08 -3.02 1.30
N GLU A 40 -8.68 -4.03 2.08
CA GLU A 40 -9.55 -4.71 3.05
C GLU A 40 -10.12 -3.74 4.10
N LEU A 41 -9.27 -2.88 4.67
CA LEU A 41 -9.68 -1.91 5.68
C LEU A 41 -10.73 -0.91 5.14
N LEU A 42 -10.57 -0.48 3.88
CA LEU A 42 -11.40 0.55 3.26
C LEU A 42 -12.56 -0.02 2.43
N GLU A 43 -12.71 -1.35 2.34
CA GLU A 43 -13.85 -1.99 1.66
C GLU A 43 -15.19 -1.51 2.21
N GLY A 44 -15.29 -1.31 3.54
CA GLY A 44 -16.49 -0.77 4.18
C GLY A 44 -16.87 0.64 3.72
N THR A 45 -15.93 1.43 3.18
CA THR A 45 -16.23 2.77 2.63
C THR A 45 -16.84 2.72 1.23
N GLN A 46 -16.78 1.57 0.55
CA GLN A 46 -17.41 1.37 -0.75
C GLN A 46 -18.92 1.08 -0.62
N TYR A 47 -19.33 0.56 0.53
CA TYR A 47 -20.73 0.37 0.88
C TYR A 47 -21.23 1.64 1.58
N THR A 48 -21.55 2.66 0.79
CA THR A 48 -22.47 3.70 1.27
C THR A 48 -23.79 3.01 1.61
N ASN A 49 -24.07 2.81 2.88
CA ASN A 49 -25.44 2.62 3.36
C ASN A 49 -26.16 3.96 3.10
N LEU A 50 -26.73 4.10 1.91
CA LEU A 50 -27.74 5.09 1.55
C LEU A 50 -29.05 4.35 1.29
#